data_AF-A0A7S2KV71-F1
#
_entry.id   AF-A0A7S2KV71-F1
#
_cell.length_a   1.000
_cell.length_b   1.000
_cell.length_c   1.000
_cell.angle_alpha   90.00
_cell.angle_beta   90.00
_cell.angle_gamma   90.00
#
_symmetry.space_group_name_H-M   'P 1'
#
loop_
_entity.id
_entity.type
_entity.pdbx_description
1 polymer ?
#
loop_
_entity_poly.entity_id
_entity_poly.type
_entity_poly.pdbx_seq_one_letter_code
_entity_poly.pdbx_strand_id
1 'polypeptide(L)'
;PPHQNDDFDNMQQAVHQCNPENATVVAHVCKFASISRSAVTDPDLPSVSPDDQSSSIMMGIARVLSGTLRTGDEYYMFGPRYNGSCDDIPKQKIRCYLLMGSSFVRVNSIPAGHICAIYDLEKLQLKTVTLSDKKECMPLRGFDFGLQPLVKVNVEPVNTSETETLERGLLKLSLADSSVEVTATAKGERILACLGEIHLERSILDLETVYCDGNIKIRTSDPIISFRETTAWFPNEEDFDSFRNSKIPPLRQTIIPPYCDEEGLEHAYKGRCRAVISGRGCAITIRIVPLPRSVYECLKSKK
;
A
#
# COMPACT_ATOMS: atom_id res chain seq x y z
N PRO A 1 0.06 21.83 22.40
CA PRO A 1 0.48 22.12 23.79
C PRO A 1 1.99 21.89 23.97
N PRO A 2 2.71 22.76 24.71
CA PRO A 2 4.17 22.72 24.81
C PRO A 2 4.72 21.38 25.33
N HIS A 3 4.00 20.70 26.22
CA HIS A 3 4.40 19.40 26.76
C HIS A 3 4.45 18.26 25.73
N GLN A 4 3.68 18.35 24.63
CA GLN A 4 3.74 17.32 23.58
C GLN A 4 5.08 17.37 22.82
N ASN A 5 5.66 18.56 22.63
CA ASN A 5 6.92 18.69 21.90
C ASN A 5 8.10 18.11 22.69
N ASP A 6 8.11 18.29 24.02
CA ASP A 6 9.17 17.76 24.87
C ASP A 6 9.20 16.22 24.85
N ASP A 7 8.03 15.56 24.82
CA ASP A 7 7.92 14.11 24.72
C ASP A 7 8.41 13.58 23.36
N PHE A 8 8.16 14.30 22.27
CA PHE A 8 8.67 13.94 20.95
C PHE A 8 10.19 14.08 20.86
N ASP A 9 10.75 15.17 21.38
CA ASP A 9 12.19 15.39 21.38
C ASP A 9 12.91 14.31 22.21
N ASN A 10 12.35 13.95 23.37
CA ASN A 10 12.85 12.86 24.19
C ASN A 10 12.80 11.51 23.44
N MET A 11 11.71 11.21 22.75
CA MET A 11 11.57 9.99 21.94
C MET A 11 12.57 9.98 20.77
N GLN A 12 12.77 11.11 20.09
CA GLN A 12 13.72 11.22 18.99
C GLN A 12 15.15 11.01 19.46
N GLN A 13 15.53 11.61 20.59
CA GLN A 13 16.84 11.38 21.22
C GLN A 13 17.02 9.91 21.64
N ALA A 14 15.98 9.31 22.22
CA ALA A 14 15.99 7.91 22.64
C ALA A 14 16.16 6.94 21.46
N VAL A 15 15.55 7.23 20.30
CA VAL A 15 15.74 6.49 19.05
C VAL A 15 17.15 6.71 18.49
N HIS A 16 17.67 7.95 18.53
CA HIS A 16 19.01 8.25 18.02
C HIS A 16 20.12 7.56 18.83
N GLN A 17 19.95 7.49 20.15
CA GLN A 17 20.89 6.84 21.07
C GLN A 17 20.69 5.32 21.15
N CYS A 18 19.61 4.77 20.58
CA CYS A 18 19.26 3.35 20.66
C CYS A 18 19.27 2.83 22.11
N ASN A 19 18.76 3.63 23.05
CA ASN A 19 18.85 3.33 24.49
C ASN A 19 17.94 2.14 24.85
N PRO A 20 18.48 1.05 25.44
CA PRO A 20 17.68 -0.11 25.85
C PRO A 20 16.94 0.09 27.18
N GLU A 21 17.43 0.95 28.10
CA GLU A 21 16.93 1.05 29.47
C GLU A 21 16.18 2.38 29.72
N ASN A 22 15.00 2.29 30.35
CA ASN A 22 14.14 3.42 30.77
C ASN A 22 13.73 4.43 29.67
N ALA A 23 13.83 4.03 28.40
CA ALA A 23 13.42 4.81 27.25
C ALA A 23 12.03 4.41 26.75
N THR A 24 11.36 5.33 26.03
CA THR A 24 10.10 5.04 25.32
C THR A 24 10.32 3.93 24.31
N VAL A 25 9.50 2.88 24.36
CA VAL A 25 9.60 1.78 23.41
C VAL A 25 9.15 2.26 22.04
N VAL A 26 10.00 2.06 21.03
CA VAL A 26 9.68 2.30 19.63
C VAL A 26 10.21 1.13 18.81
N ALA A 27 9.34 0.47 18.06
CA ALA A 27 9.72 -0.58 17.13
C ALA A 27 9.02 -0.36 15.78
N HIS A 28 9.65 -0.79 14.69
CA HIS A 28 9.11 -0.59 13.35
C HIS A 28 9.07 -1.90 12.58
N VAL A 29 7.87 -2.27 12.14
CA VAL A 29 7.57 -3.44 11.32
C VAL A 29 7.69 -3.04 9.86
N CYS A 30 8.68 -3.64 9.17
CA CYS A 30 9.02 -3.28 7.80
C CYS A 30 8.46 -4.27 6.77
N LYS A 31 8.29 -5.54 7.17
CA LYS A 31 7.97 -6.63 6.25
C LYS A 31 7.15 -7.69 6.97
N PHE A 32 6.16 -8.25 6.30
CA PHE A 32 5.48 -9.43 6.77
C PHE A 32 5.99 -10.67 6.03
N ALA A 33 6.02 -11.80 6.73
CA ALA A 33 6.41 -13.09 6.17
C ALA A 33 5.43 -14.16 6.63
N SER A 34 5.00 -14.99 5.69
CA SER A 34 4.25 -16.21 5.99
C SER A 34 5.22 -17.30 6.42
N ILE A 35 4.97 -17.90 7.58
CA ILE A 35 5.83 -18.89 8.22
C ILE A 35 4.99 -20.11 8.56
N SER A 36 5.52 -21.31 8.32
CA SER A 36 4.83 -22.54 8.74
C SER A 36 4.75 -22.61 10.27
N ARG A 37 3.59 -23.00 10.80
CA ARG A 37 3.41 -23.18 12.25
C ARG A 37 4.43 -24.13 12.88
N SER A 38 4.90 -25.13 12.13
CA SER A 38 5.94 -26.08 12.57
C SER A 38 7.30 -25.43 12.83
N ALA A 39 7.59 -24.29 12.22
CA ALA A 39 8.84 -23.55 12.45
C ALA A 39 8.81 -22.72 13.75
N VAL A 40 7.63 -22.56 14.38
CA VAL A 40 7.45 -21.70 15.55
C VAL A 40 7.50 -22.54 16.81
N THR A 41 8.47 -22.26 17.68
CA THR A 41 8.60 -22.87 19.00
C THR A 41 7.94 -21.97 20.04
N ASP A 42 6.66 -22.19 20.31
CA ASP A 42 5.88 -21.47 21.32
C ASP A 42 4.83 -22.38 21.97
N PRO A 43 4.94 -22.66 23.28
CA PRO A 43 3.99 -23.51 23.99
C PRO A 43 2.60 -22.87 24.18
N ASP A 44 2.48 -21.54 24.18
CA ASP A 44 1.21 -20.86 24.46
C ASP A 44 0.52 -20.33 23.19
N LEU A 45 0.94 -20.78 22.00
CA LEU A 45 0.34 -20.35 20.75
C LEU A 45 -1.12 -20.84 20.68
N PRO A 46 -2.12 -19.97 20.46
CA PRO A 46 -3.52 -20.39 20.43
C PRO A 46 -3.74 -21.52 19.41
N SER A 47 -4.40 -22.60 19.84
CA SER A 47 -4.80 -23.68 18.94
C SER A 47 -5.82 -23.15 17.96
N VAL A 48 -5.51 -23.21 16.67
CA VAL A 48 -6.48 -22.93 15.60
C VAL A 48 -7.43 -24.13 15.51
N SER A 49 -8.67 -23.90 15.11
CA SER A 49 -9.67 -24.94 14.84
C SER A 49 -9.10 -26.08 13.97
N PRO A 50 -9.53 -27.34 14.21
CA PRO A 50 -8.98 -28.52 13.55
C PRO A 50 -9.18 -28.57 12.02
N ASP A 51 -9.99 -27.67 11.44
CA ASP A 51 -10.21 -27.57 10.00
C ASP A 51 -9.08 -26.82 9.25
N ASP A 52 -8.25 -26.02 9.96
CA ASP A 52 -7.13 -25.25 9.37
C ASP A 52 -5.79 -26.01 9.49
N GLN A 53 -5.76 -27.22 8.94
CA GLN A 53 -4.60 -28.16 9.01
C GLN A 53 -3.32 -27.65 8.30
N SER A 54 -3.37 -26.49 7.63
CA SER A 54 -2.23 -25.86 6.97
C SER A 54 -2.05 -24.39 7.40
N SER A 55 -2.26 -24.07 8.68
CA SER A 55 -2.16 -22.68 9.18
C SER A 55 -0.74 -22.11 9.07
N SER A 56 -0.46 -21.51 7.91
CA SER A 56 0.64 -20.58 7.76
C SER A 56 0.34 -19.34 8.61
N ILE A 57 1.34 -18.92 9.38
CA ILE A 57 1.23 -17.80 10.31
C ILE A 57 1.92 -16.60 9.68
N MET A 58 1.21 -15.47 9.61
CA MET A 58 1.83 -14.22 9.23
C MET A 58 2.57 -13.62 10.43
N MET A 59 3.87 -13.34 10.28
CA MET A 59 4.65 -12.58 11.26
C MET A 59 5.19 -11.29 10.65
N GLY A 60 5.14 -10.22 11.41
CA GLY A 60 5.79 -8.94 11.07
C GLY A 60 7.23 -8.93 11.54
N ILE A 61 8.19 -8.82 10.62
CA ILE A 61 9.60 -8.59 10.93
C ILE A 61 9.78 -7.13 11.28
N ALA A 62 10.24 -6.89 12.50
CA ALA A 62 10.40 -5.59 13.09
C ALA A 62 11.81 -5.35 13.59
N ARG A 63 12.21 -4.08 13.64
CA ARG A 63 13.41 -3.63 14.34
C ARG A 63 13.00 -2.83 15.55
N VAL A 64 13.56 -3.15 16.71
CA VAL A 64 13.41 -2.34 17.92
C VAL A 64 14.40 -1.18 17.83
N LEU A 65 13.90 0.04 17.85
CA LEU A 65 14.69 1.27 17.69
C LEU A 65 15.06 1.89 19.03
N SER A 66 14.16 1.81 20.01
CA SER A 66 14.39 2.33 21.36
C SER A 66 13.61 1.50 22.39
N GLY A 67 14.12 1.44 23.62
CA GLY A 67 13.53 0.72 24.74
C GLY A 67 13.64 -0.81 24.64
N THR A 68 12.83 -1.51 25.43
CA THR A 68 12.72 -2.97 25.44
C THR A 68 11.30 -3.41 25.11
N LEU A 69 11.14 -4.14 24.01
CA LEU A 69 9.87 -4.69 23.58
C LEU A 69 9.57 -5.96 24.39
N ARG A 70 8.39 -6.05 25.02
CA ARG A 70 8.01 -7.15 25.89
C ARG A 70 6.83 -7.93 25.31
N THR A 71 6.88 -9.25 25.45
CA THR A 71 5.81 -10.14 25.01
C THR A 71 4.66 -10.13 26.02
N GLY A 72 3.44 -9.85 25.54
CA GLY A 72 2.21 -9.81 26.35
C GLY A 72 1.74 -8.40 26.70
N ASP A 73 2.60 -7.39 26.52
CA ASP A 73 2.27 -5.99 26.77
C ASP A 73 1.49 -5.38 25.59
N GLU A 74 0.71 -4.34 25.88
CA GLU A 74 -0.08 -3.61 24.89
C GLU A 74 0.69 -2.40 24.37
N TYR A 75 0.78 -2.29 23.04
CA TYR A 75 1.42 -1.15 22.39
C TYR A 75 0.43 -0.47 21.44
N TYR A 76 0.62 0.83 21.23
CA TYR A 76 -0.07 1.60 20.21
C TYR A 76 0.51 1.29 18.83
N MET A 77 -0.38 1.07 17.85
CA MET A 77 -0.02 0.73 16.48
C MET A 77 -0.26 1.93 15.56
N PHE A 78 0.80 2.48 14.99
CA PHE A 78 0.75 3.63 14.10
C PHE A 78 0.98 3.22 12.65
N GLY A 79 0.04 3.57 11.78
CA GLY A 79 0.19 3.44 10.33
C GLY A 79 0.98 4.60 9.71
N PRO A 80 1.47 4.44 8.46
CA PRO A 80 2.31 5.44 7.79
C PRO A 80 1.58 6.74 7.46
N ARG A 81 0.23 6.73 7.42
CA ARG A 81 -0.62 7.89 7.13
C ARG A 81 -1.13 8.61 8.40
N TYR A 82 -0.70 8.18 9.58
CA TYR A 82 -1.14 8.80 10.82
C TYR A 82 -0.61 10.24 10.92
N ASN A 83 -1.52 11.19 11.12
CA ASN A 83 -1.25 12.63 11.07
C ASN A 83 -1.26 13.29 12.47
N GLY A 84 -1.24 12.51 13.56
CA GLY A 84 -1.21 13.03 14.93
C GLY A 84 -2.54 13.56 15.47
N SER A 85 -3.59 13.63 14.65
CA SER A 85 -4.88 14.24 15.01
C SER A 85 -5.99 13.23 15.29
N CYS A 86 -5.75 11.93 15.05
CA CYS A 86 -6.76 10.89 15.23
C CYS A 86 -6.70 10.34 16.65
N ASP A 87 -7.80 10.41 17.39
CA ASP A 87 -7.85 9.98 18.79
C ASP A 87 -7.90 8.45 18.97
N ASP A 88 -8.39 7.74 17.95
CA ASP A 88 -8.57 6.29 17.96
C ASP A 88 -7.36 5.58 17.35
N ILE A 89 -6.33 5.37 18.17
CA ILE A 89 -5.17 4.54 17.79
C ILE A 89 -5.39 3.12 18.33
N PRO A 90 -5.33 2.08 17.48
CA PRO A 90 -5.50 0.71 17.94
C PRO A 90 -4.35 0.32 18.87
N LYS A 91 -4.70 -0.26 20.02
CA LYS A 91 -3.79 -0.95 20.93
C LYS A 91 -3.92 -2.44 20.77
N GLN A 92 -2.80 -3.15 20.75
CA GLN A 92 -2.81 -4.60 20.66
C GLN A 92 -1.69 -5.22 21.50
N LYS A 93 -2.00 -6.37 22.09
CA LYS A 93 -1.01 -7.23 22.75
C LYS A 93 -0.14 -7.90 21.71
N ILE A 94 1.16 -7.82 21.89
CA ILE A 94 2.11 -8.41 20.94
C ILE A 94 2.79 -9.65 21.53
N ARG A 95 3.18 -10.58 20.65
CA ARG A 95 4.08 -11.69 20.98
C ARG A 95 5.32 -11.61 20.13
N CYS A 96 6.47 -11.63 20.77
CA CYS A 96 7.75 -11.43 20.10
C CYS A 96 8.54 -12.73 19.99
N TYR A 97 9.18 -12.91 18.85
CA TYR A 97 9.96 -14.07 18.48
C TYR A 97 11.35 -13.62 17.99
N LEU A 98 12.35 -14.41 18.32
CA LEU A 98 13.70 -14.25 17.80
C LEU A 98 13.89 -15.16 16.58
N LEU A 99 14.45 -14.61 15.50
CA LEU A 99 14.68 -15.33 14.26
C LEU A 99 15.95 -16.18 14.38
N MET A 100 15.82 -17.51 14.36
CA MET A 100 16.91 -18.49 14.36
C MET A 100 17.08 -19.11 12.95
N GLY A 101 17.07 -18.25 11.93
CA GLY A 101 17.12 -18.68 10.53
C GLY A 101 15.79 -19.27 10.06
N SER A 102 15.64 -20.60 10.13
CA SER A 102 14.42 -21.29 9.73
C SER A 102 13.41 -21.46 10.86
N SER A 103 13.82 -21.31 12.12
CA SER A 103 12.94 -21.44 13.29
C SER A 103 12.75 -20.11 14.01
N PHE A 104 11.60 -19.98 14.68
CA PHE A 104 11.21 -18.80 15.45
C PHE A 104 11.01 -19.20 16.90
N VAL A 105 11.81 -18.62 17.80
CA VAL A 105 11.77 -18.95 19.22
C VAL A 105 11.12 -17.79 19.96
N ARG A 106 10.10 -18.06 20.77
CA ARG A 106 9.47 -17.02 21.59
C ARG A 106 10.44 -16.48 22.64
N VAL A 107 10.46 -15.17 22.79
CA VAL A 107 11.28 -14.46 23.79
C VAL A 107 10.42 -13.52 24.62
N ASN A 108 10.77 -13.36 25.90
CA ASN A 108 10.02 -12.51 26.83
C ASN A 108 10.26 -11.01 26.59
N SER A 109 11.49 -10.63 26.26
CA SER A 109 11.88 -9.23 26.01
C SER A 109 13.00 -9.12 24.98
N ILE A 110 12.93 -8.11 24.10
CA ILE A 110 13.95 -7.79 23.09
C ILE A 110 14.41 -6.34 23.27
N PRO A 111 15.71 -6.08 23.47
CA PRO A 111 16.23 -4.72 23.61
C PRO A 111 16.38 -4.01 22.27
N ALA A 112 16.53 -2.69 22.33
CA ALA A 112 16.80 -1.82 21.19
C ALA A 112 18.02 -2.30 20.38
N GLY A 113 17.95 -2.14 19.07
CA GLY A 113 18.98 -2.54 18.12
C GLY A 113 18.73 -3.91 17.47
N HIS A 114 17.97 -4.79 18.11
CA HIS A 114 17.68 -6.13 17.60
C HIS A 114 16.53 -6.16 16.58
N ILE A 115 16.58 -7.17 15.71
CA ILE A 115 15.51 -7.55 14.79
C ILE A 115 14.72 -8.69 15.43
N CYS A 116 13.39 -8.57 15.44
CA CYS A 116 12.48 -9.56 15.96
C CYS A 116 11.33 -9.81 15.00
N ALA A 117 10.62 -10.91 15.19
CA ALA A 117 9.35 -11.18 14.54
C ALA A 117 8.22 -10.98 15.55
N ILE A 118 7.12 -10.39 15.10
CA ILE A 118 5.96 -10.05 15.92
C ILE A 118 4.75 -10.75 15.34
N TYR A 119 4.01 -11.45 16.20
CA TYR A 119 2.79 -12.17 15.85
C TYR A 119 1.53 -11.32 16.10
N ASP A 120 0.43 -11.71 15.44
CA ASP A 120 -0.92 -11.14 15.55
C ASP A 120 -1.10 -9.74 14.94
N LEU A 121 -0.22 -9.32 14.03
CA LEU A 121 -0.32 -8.00 13.37
C LEU A 121 -1.20 -8.00 12.10
N GLU A 122 -1.75 -9.15 11.71
CA GLU A 122 -2.54 -9.31 10.47
C GLU A 122 -3.84 -8.48 10.47
N LYS A 123 -4.47 -8.33 11.63
CA LYS A 123 -5.76 -7.64 11.80
C LYS A 123 -5.70 -6.16 11.44
N LEU A 124 -4.51 -5.54 11.53
CA LEU A 124 -4.33 -4.12 11.24
C LEU A 124 -4.37 -3.81 9.73
N GLN A 125 -4.10 -4.80 8.87
CA GLN A 125 -4.04 -4.64 7.41
C GLN A 125 -3.12 -3.50 6.94
N LEU A 126 -2.07 -3.20 7.72
CA LEU A 126 -1.07 -2.17 7.43
C LEU A 126 0.24 -2.82 6.95
N LYS A 127 0.72 -2.43 5.76
CA LYS A 127 2.00 -2.93 5.20
C LYS A 127 3.23 -2.56 6.04
N THR A 128 3.19 -1.41 6.69
CA THR A 128 4.21 -0.94 7.63
C THR A 128 3.54 -0.43 8.89
N VAL A 129 4.12 -0.74 10.04
CA VAL A 129 3.55 -0.37 11.34
C VAL A 129 4.66 0.11 12.25
N THR A 130 4.44 1.24 12.92
CA THR A 130 5.30 1.70 14.00
C THR A 130 4.61 1.41 15.33
N LEU A 131 5.31 0.78 16.25
CA LEU A 131 4.85 0.38 17.57
C LEU A 131 5.41 1.38 18.58
N SER A 132 4.56 1.86 19.50
CA SER A 132 5.05 2.63 20.65
C SER A 132 4.23 2.38 21.92
N ASP A 133 4.87 2.59 23.06
CA ASP A 133 4.22 2.56 24.37
C ASP A 133 3.43 3.85 24.67
N LYS A 134 3.83 4.99 24.08
CA LYS A 134 3.14 6.28 24.23
C LYS A 134 2.19 6.56 23.07
N LYS A 135 1.14 7.36 23.33
CA LYS A 135 0.20 7.86 22.30
C LYS A 135 0.85 8.92 21.42
N GLU A 136 1.73 9.72 22.01
CA GLU A 136 2.54 10.72 21.32
C GLU A 136 3.75 10.06 20.63
N CYS A 137 3.51 9.40 19.50
CA CYS A 137 4.57 8.85 18.65
C CYS A 137 4.48 9.42 17.24
N MET A 138 5.63 9.75 16.65
CA MET A 138 5.72 10.08 15.23
C MET A 138 5.94 8.78 14.45
N PRO A 139 4.99 8.36 13.60
CA PRO A 139 5.16 7.16 12.79
C PRO A 139 6.35 7.37 11.85
N LEU A 140 7.14 6.32 11.67
CA LEU A 140 8.10 6.33 10.58
C LEU A 140 7.34 6.30 9.26
N ARG A 141 7.78 7.16 8.33
CA ARG A 141 7.27 7.09 6.96
C ARG A 141 7.57 5.73 6.38
N GLY A 142 6.56 5.15 5.75
CA GLY A 142 6.74 3.91 4.98
C GLY A 142 7.77 4.11 3.87
N PHE A 143 8.37 3.02 3.43
CA PHE A 143 9.23 3.02 2.26
C PHE A 143 8.38 3.24 1.00
N ASP A 144 8.37 4.47 0.49
CA ASP A 144 7.85 4.76 -0.83
C ASP A 144 8.91 4.33 -1.86
N PHE A 145 8.92 3.05 -2.23
CA PHE A 145 9.53 2.66 -3.49
C PHE A 145 8.77 3.43 -4.58
N GLY A 146 9.42 4.34 -5.31
CA GLY A 146 8.84 5.09 -6.43
C GLY A 146 8.41 4.21 -7.63
N LEU A 147 8.22 2.91 -7.39
CA LEU A 147 7.76 1.89 -8.31
C LEU A 147 6.27 1.69 -8.08
N GLN A 148 5.46 2.10 -9.04
CA GLN A 148 4.02 1.83 -9.04
C GLN A 148 3.76 0.52 -9.79
N PRO A 149 2.82 -0.32 -9.35
CA PRO A 149 2.43 -1.52 -10.08
C PRO A 149 1.92 -1.13 -11.47
N LEU A 150 2.38 -1.86 -12.49
CA LEU A 150 2.08 -1.59 -13.90
C LEU A 150 1.13 -2.61 -14.48
N VAL A 151 1.38 -3.89 -14.21
CA VAL A 151 0.63 -5.02 -14.76
C VAL A 151 -0.51 -5.35 -13.81
N LYS A 152 -1.72 -5.44 -14.34
CA LYS A 152 -2.95 -5.73 -13.59
C LYS A 152 -3.65 -6.96 -14.17
N VAL A 153 -4.13 -7.83 -13.31
CA VAL A 153 -4.85 -9.05 -13.67
C VAL A 153 -6.07 -9.19 -12.78
N ASN A 154 -7.19 -9.62 -13.36
CA ASN A 154 -8.35 -10.05 -12.58
C ASN A 154 -8.14 -11.49 -12.10
N VAL A 155 -8.40 -11.72 -10.81
CA VAL A 155 -8.12 -12.96 -10.11
C VAL A 155 -9.43 -13.50 -9.53
N GLU A 156 -9.80 -14.70 -9.93
CA GLU A 156 -11.03 -15.37 -9.51
C GLU A 156 -10.74 -16.82 -9.13
N PRO A 157 -11.40 -17.40 -8.12
CA PRO A 157 -11.26 -18.83 -7.84
C PRO A 157 -12.02 -19.64 -8.88
N VAL A 158 -11.53 -20.83 -9.22
CA VAL A 158 -12.25 -21.75 -10.11
C VAL A 158 -13.57 -22.20 -9.46
N ASN A 159 -13.54 -22.44 -8.15
CA ASN A 159 -14.70 -22.80 -7.35
C ASN A 159 -15.23 -21.57 -6.60
N THR A 160 -16.50 -21.21 -6.83
CA THR A 160 -17.11 -20.04 -6.18
C THR A 160 -17.17 -20.15 -4.65
N SER A 161 -17.24 -21.37 -4.10
CA SER A 161 -17.26 -21.61 -2.65
C SER A 161 -15.97 -21.16 -1.93
N GLU A 162 -14.86 -21.05 -2.66
CA GLU A 162 -13.54 -20.74 -2.11
C GLU A 162 -13.21 -19.22 -2.17
N THR A 163 -14.20 -18.39 -2.51
CA THR A 163 -14.02 -16.93 -2.66
C THR A 163 -13.49 -16.30 -1.38
N GLU A 164 -14.06 -16.60 -0.21
CA GLU A 164 -13.61 -16.03 1.06
C GLU A 164 -12.14 -16.37 1.37
N THR A 165 -11.71 -17.58 1.04
CA THR A 165 -10.32 -18.01 1.23
C THR A 165 -9.38 -17.25 0.30
N LEU A 166 -9.78 -17.01 -0.96
CA LEU A 166 -9.03 -16.16 -1.88
C LEU A 166 -8.89 -14.73 -1.33
N GLU A 167 -9.96 -14.17 -0.76
CA GLU A 167 -9.91 -12.83 -0.18
C GLU A 167 -8.91 -12.72 0.98
N ARG A 168 -8.91 -13.71 1.88
CA ARG A 168 -7.93 -13.80 2.97
C ARG A 168 -6.51 -13.97 2.42
N GLY A 169 -6.32 -14.82 1.41
CA GLY A 169 -5.04 -15.03 0.74
C GLY A 169 -4.50 -13.76 0.08
N LEU A 170 -5.36 -13.00 -0.60
CA LEU A 170 -4.99 -11.72 -1.23
C LEU A 170 -4.58 -10.66 -0.20
N LEU A 171 -5.27 -10.61 0.95
CA LEU A 171 -4.88 -9.73 2.06
C LEU A 171 -3.49 -10.12 2.61
N LYS A 172 -3.26 -11.41 2.84
CA LYS A 172 -1.95 -11.94 3.28
C LYS A 172 -0.84 -11.61 2.25
N LEU A 173 -1.10 -11.79 0.96
CA LEU A 173 -0.17 -11.46 -0.12
C LEU A 173 0.18 -9.96 -0.13
N SER A 174 -0.82 -9.09 0.02
CA SER A 174 -0.60 -7.63 0.07
C SER A 174 0.20 -7.18 1.29
N LEU A 175 0.10 -7.89 2.41
CA LEU A 175 0.94 -7.63 3.60
C LEU A 175 2.38 -8.10 3.38
N ALA A 176 2.57 -9.27 2.78
CA ALA A 176 3.89 -9.85 2.57
C ALA A 176 4.72 -9.12 1.50
N ASP A 177 4.07 -8.66 0.43
CA ASP A 177 4.69 -7.90 -0.65
C ASP A 177 4.17 -6.46 -0.72
N SER A 178 5.07 -5.51 -0.41
CA SER A 178 4.75 -4.09 -0.45
C SER A 178 4.42 -3.57 -1.85
N SER A 179 4.94 -4.22 -2.90
CA SER A 179 4.78 -3.82 -4.29
C SER A 179 3.49 -4.33 -4.93
N VAL A 180 2.78 -5.24 -4.25
CA VAL A 180 1.50 -5.76 -4.70
C VAL A 180 0.37 -4.86 -4.21
N GLU A 181 -0.51 -4.46 -5.12
CA GLU A 181 -1.75 -3.76 -4.80
C GLU A 181 -2.94 -4.64 -5.16
N VAL A 182 -3.85 -4.82 -4.21
CA VAL A 182 -5.11 -5.53 -4.42
C VAL A 182 -6.22 -4.48 -4.40
N THR A 183 -7.00 -4.44 -5.48
CA THR A 183 -8.13 -3.52 -5.61
C THR A 183 -9.40 -4.29 -5.95
N ALA A 184 -10.52 -3.87 -5.37
CA ALA A 184 -11.84 -4.43 -5.67
C ALA A 184 -12.62 -3.46 -6.55
N THR A 185 -13.15 -3.96 -7.66
CA THR A 185 -14.03 -3.19 -8.55
C THR A 185 -15.44 -3.15 -7.97
N ALA A 186 -16.26 -2.16 -8.35
CA ALA A 186 -17.68 -2.08 -7.95
C ALA A 186 -18.51 -3.33 -8.32
N LYS A 187 -18.06 -4.12 -9.28
CA LYS A 187 -18.66 -5.41 -9.68
C LYS A 187 -18.29 -6.58 -8.77
N GLY A 188 -17.39 -6.39 -7.81
CA GLY A 188 -16.87 -7.44 -6.94
C GLY A 188 -15.62 -8.17 -7.47
N GLU A 189 -15.17 -7.86 -8.69
CA GLU A 189 -13.94 -8.38 -9.30
C GLU A 189 -12.70 -7.97 -8.49
N ARG A 190 -11.72 -8.89 -8.36
CA ARG A 190 -10.48 -8.66 -7.60
C ARG A 190 -9.31 -8.49 -8.55
N ILE A 191 -8.78 -7.28 -8.59
CA ILE A 191 -7.66 -6.93 -9.45
C ILE A 191 -6.38 -6.95 -8.62
N LEU A 192 -5.47 -7.84 -9.01
CA LEU A 192 -4.10 -7.92 -8.52
C LEU A 192 -3.20 -7.08 -9.43
N ALA A 193 -2.44 -6.15 -8.84
CA ALA A 193 -1.50 -5.32 -9.56
C ALA A 193 -0.06 -5.57 -9.08
N CYS A 194 0.84 -5.83 -10.02
CA CYS A 194 2.25 -6.14 -9.79
C CYS A 194 3.16 -5.24 -10.65
N LEU A 195 4.45 -5.21 -10.32
CA LEU A 195 5.45 -4.38 -11.01
C LEU A 195 5.74 -4.84 -12.45
N GLY A 196 5.62 -6.14 -12.74
CA GLY A 196 5.93 -6.73 -14.05
C GLY A 196 5.42 -8.17 -14.15
N GLU A 197 5.64 -8.80 -15.31
CA GLU A 197 5.11 -10.13 -15.65
C GLU A 197 5.67 -11.24 -14.75
N ILE A 198 6.99 -11.28 -14.54
CA ILE A 198 7.63 -12.29 -13.66
C ILE A 198 7.13 -12.15 -12.21
N HIS A 199 6.96 -10.90 -11.75
CA HIS A 199 6.43 -10.64 -10.42
C HIS A 199 4.99 -11.16 -10.33
N LEU A 200 4.15 -10.88 -11.31
CA LEU A 200 2.77 -11.39 -11.37
C LEU A 200 2.71 -12.93 -11.34
N GLU A 201 3.49 -13.63 -12.17
CA GLU A 201 3.54 -15.10 -12.18
C GLU A 201 3.91 -15.66 -10.81
N ARG A 202 4.92 -15.06 -10.16
CA ARG A 202 5.33 -15.48 -8.83
C ARG A 202 4.27 -15.19 -7.77
N SER A 203 3.64 -14.02 -7.82
CA SER A 203 2.57 -13.64 -6.88
C SER A 203 1.37 -14.59 -6.98
N ILE A 204 1.00 -15.02 -8.20
CA ILE A 204 -0.08 -16.00 -8.40
C ILE A 204 0.31 -17.35 -7.81
N LEU A 205 1.53 -17.83 -8.09
CA LEU A 205 2.02 -19.09 -7.54
C LEU A 205 2.06 -19.07 -6.01
N ASP A 206 2.53 -17.98 -5.41
CA ASP A 206 2.59 -17.83 -3.95
C ASP A 206 1.16 -17.71 -3.35
N LEU A 207 0.23 -17.08 -4.05
CA LEU A 207 -1.18 -17.02 -3.65
C LEU A 207 -1.79 -18.43 -3.59
N GLU A 208 -1.57 -19.26 -4.61
CA GLU A 208 -2.06 -20.64 -4.65
C GLU A 208 -1.39 -21.52 -3.60
N THR A 209 -0.08 -21.42 -3.40
CA THR A 209 0.69 -22.39 -2.60
C THR A 209 0.94 -22.00 -1.15
N VAL A 210 1.05 -20.69 -0.84
CA VAL A 210 1.51 -20.20 0.47
C VAL A 210 0.41 -19.49 1.26
N TYR A 211 -0.41 -18.66 0.59
CA TYR A 211 -1.33 -17.75 1.29
C TYR A 211 -2.77 -18.26 1.38
N CYS A 212 -3.22 -19.03 0.39
CA CYS A 212 -4.52 -19.69 0.40
C CYS A 212 -4.43 -21.05 1.10
N ASP A 213 -5.10 -21.17 2.24
CA ASP A 213 -5.17 -22.42 3.01
C ASP A 213 -5.95 -23.46 2.16
N GLY A 214 -5.25 -24.43 1.54
CA GLY A 214 -5.87 -25.51 0.74
C GLY A 214 -5.49 -25.63 -0.74
N ASN A 215 -4.46 -24.94 -1.23
CA ASN A 215 -4.01 -25.01 -2.65
C ASN A 215 -5.15 -24.78 -3.65
N ILE A 216 -5.79 -23.62 -3.54
CA ILE A 216 -6.88 -23.20 -4.41
C ILE A 216 -6.38 -23.03 -5.84
N LYS A 217 -7.17 -23.50 -6.81
CA LYS A 217 -6.92 -23.22 -8.23
C LYS A 217 -7.50 -21.86 -8.60
N ILE A 218 -6.66 -21.01 -9.14
CA ILE A 218 -7.03 -19.64 -9.48
C ILE A 218 -7.14 -19.51 -10.99
N ARG A 219 -8.18 -18.81 -11.44
CA ARG A 219 -8.37 -18.37 -12.82
C ARG A 219 -7.95 -16.91 -12.92
N THR A 220 -7.04 -16.64 -13.85
CA THR A 220 -6.53 -15.30 -14.12
C THR A 220 -6.96 -14.83 -15.51
N SER A 221 -7.21 -13.53 -15.63
CA SER A 221 -7.39 -12.88 -16.93
C SER A 221 -6.04 -12.58 -17.59
N ASP A 222 -6.09 -12.19 -18.87
CA ASP A 222 -4.92 -11.65 -19.54
C ASP A 222 -4.40 -10.39 -18.81
N PRO A 223 -3.07 -10.18 -18.75
CA PRO A 223 -2.47 -9.01 -18.12
C PRO A 223 -2.81 -7.73 -18.89
N ILE A 224 -3.28 -6.73 -18.15
CA ILE A 224 -3.66 -5.41 -18.66
C ILE A 224 -2.76 -4.37 -18.03
N ILE A 225 -2.36 -3.36 -18.82
CA ILE A 225 -1.58 -2.23 -18.35
C ILE A 225 -2.48 -0.99 -18.33
N SER A 226 -2.37 -0.18 -17.27
CA SER A 226 -3.08 1.10 -17.22
C SER A 226 -2.40 2.12 -18.13
N PHE A 227 -3.12 2.60 -19.14
CA PHE A 227 -2.69 3.75 -19.93
C PHE A 227 -2.84 5.05 -19.14
N ARG A 228 -1.99 6.03 -19.43
CA ARG A 228 -2.12 7.40 -18.92
C ARG A 228 -2.50 8.32 -20.06
N GLU A 229 -3.37 9.27 -19.76
CA GLU A 229 -3.78 10.30 -20.71
C GLU A 229 -2.94 11.56 -20.51
N THR A 230 -2.64 12.24 -21.61
CA THR A 230 -1.97 13.54 -21.60
C THR A 230 -2.49 14.38 -22.75
N THR A 231 -2.43 15.69 -22.59
CA THR A 231 -2.80 16.64 -23.64
C THR A 231 -1.54 17.05 -24.39
N ALA A 232 -1.51 16.87 -25.70
CA ALA A 232 -0.48 17.44 -26.57
C ALA A 232 -0.99 18.77 -27.14
N TRP A 233 -0.20 19.84 -27.05
CA TRP A 233 -0.48 21.10 -27.74
C TRP A 233 0.38 21.17 -28.99
N PHE A 234 -0.25 21.30 -30.15
CA PHE A 234 0.45 21.63 -31.40
C PHE A 234 0.74 23.14 -31.39
N PRO A 235 2.01 23.57 -31.42
CA PRO A 235 2.36 24.97 -31.31
C PRO A 235 1.88 25.83 -32.51
N ASN A 236 1.63 25.21 -33.67
CA ASN A 236 1.19 25.88 -34.89
C ASN A 236 -0.14 25.30 -35.38
N GLU A 237 -1.10 26.16 -35.76
CA GLU A 237 -2.35 25.71 -36.42
C GLU A 237 -2.06 24.95 -37.74
N GLU A 238 -0.95 25.26 -38.42
CA GLU A 238 -0.49 24.60 -39.66
C GLU A 238 -0.07 23.12 -39.47
N ASP A 239 0.37 22.73 -38.27
CA ASP A 239 0.76 21.34 -37.98
C ASP A 239 -0.46 20.42 -37.88
N PHE A 240 -1.65 20.96 -37.62
CA PHE A 240 -2.89 20.18 -37.59
C PHE A 240 -3.28 19.69 -39.00
N ASP A 241 -3.07 20.50 -40.03
CA ASP A 241 -3.29 20.09 -41.42
C ASP A 241 -2.24 19.06 -41.88
N SER A 242 -0.98 19.20 -41.44
CA SER A 242 0.07 18.21 -41.67
C SER A 242 -0.26 16.86 -40.99
N PHE A 243 -0.79 16.90 -39.76
CA PHE A 243 -1.30 15.73 -39.04
C PHE A 243 -2.49 15.07 -39.75
N ARG A 244 -3.46 15.86 -40.25
CA ARG A 244 -4.62 15.39 -41.03
C ARG A 244 -4.22 14.69 -42.33
N ASN A 245 -3.13 15.16 -42.95
CA ASN A 245 -2.58 14.60 -44.18
C ASN A 245 -1.60 13.43 -43.95
N SER A 246 -1.23 13.16 -42.69
CA SER A 246 -0.35 12.04 -42.35
C SER A 246 -1.09 10.71 -42.56
N LYS A 247 -0.48 9.78 -43.30
CA LYS A 247 -1.02 8.42 -43.55
C LYS A 247 -0.83 7.47 -42.36
N ILE A 248 -0.21 7.95 -41.28
CA ILE A 248 -0.04 7.21 -40.04
C ILE A 248 -1.40 7.22 -39.36
N PRO A 249 -1.97 6.06 -38.96
CA PRO A 249 -3.27 6.07 -38.30
C PRO A 249 -3.18 6.96 -37.06
N PRO A 250 -4.02 8.01 -36.94
CA PRO A 250 -3.98 8.87 -35.78
C PRO A 250 -4.26 8.02 -34.54
N LEU A 251 -3.41 8.15 -33.53
CA LEU A 251 -3.73 7.68 -32.17
C LEU A 251 -5.10 8.26 -31.83
N ARG A 252 -6.13 7.40 -31.69
CA ARG A 252 -7.55 7.77 -31.59
C ARG A 252 -7.75 9.01 -30.71
N GLN A 253 -7.75 10.19 -31.33
CA GLN A 253 -8.34 11.37 -30.73
C GLN A 253 -9.83 11.19 -30.97
N THR A 254 -10.55 10.79 -29.93
CA THR A 254 -11.95 11.16 -29.84
C THR A 254 -11.97 12.67 -29.80
N ILE A 255 -12.20 13.29 -30.97
CA ILE A 255 -12.82 14.61 -31.06
C ILE A 255 -13.95 14.56 -30.04
N ILE A 256 -13.87 15.41 -29.00
CA ILE A 256 -14.92 15.52 -28.00
C ILE A 256 -16.21 15.67 -28.80
N PRO A 257 -17.13 14.67 -28.77
CA PRO A 257 -18.34 14.78 -29.56
C PRO A 257 -19.07 16.06 -29.11
N PRO A 258 -19.64 16.82 -30.05
CA PRO A 258 -20.29 18.09 -29.74
C PRO A 258 -21.57 17.80 -28.97
N TYR A 259 -21.47 17.64 -27.65
CA TYR A 259 -22.61 17.51 -26.75
C TYR A 259 -22.73 18.71 -25.80
N CYS A 260 -22.01 19.80 -26.07
CA CYS A 260 -22.21 21.07 -25.40
C CYS A 260 -22.27 22.18 -26.45
N ASP A 261 -23.44 22.38 -27.03
CA ASP A 261 -23.79 23.56 -27.85
C ASP A 261 -24.01 24.81 -26.97
N GLU A 262 -23.46 24.85 -25.75
CA GLU A 262 -23.53 26.01 -24.85
C GLU A 262 -22.20 26.77 -24.81
N GLU A 263 -22.31 28.09 -24.76
CA GLU A 263 -21.28 29.14 -24.71
C GLU A 263 -19.89 28.68 -24.23
N GLY A 264 -19.06 28.18 -25.16
CA GLY A 264 -17.72 27.67 -24.82
C GLY A 264 -16.87 27.22 -26.02
N LEU A 265 -17.50 26.92 -27.16
CA LEU A 265 -16.82 26.44 -28.37
C LEU A 265 -15.73 27.41 -28.88
N GLU A 266 -15.99 28.72 -28.88
CA GLU A 266 -15.01 29.73 -29.31
C GLU A 266 -13.72 29.73 -28.47
N HIS A 267 -13.82 29.32 -27.20
CA HIS A 267 -12.71 29.28 -26.25
C HIS A 267 -12.02 27.91 -26.23
N ALA A 268 -12.72 26.85 -26.65
CA ALA A 268 -12.22 25.48 -26.67
C ALA A 268 -11.01 25.32 -27.60
N TYR A 269 -11.00 26.01 -28.75
CA TYR A 269 -9.84 26.05 -29.67
C TYR A 269 -8.56 26.60 -29.02
N LYS A 270 -8.68 27.37 -27.93
CA LYS A 270 -7.54 27.92 -27.17
C LYS A 270 -7.20 27.08 -25.91
N GLY A 271 -7.76 25.88 -25.78
CA GLY A 271 -7.62 25.03 -24.60
C GLY A 271 -8.28 25.62 -23.35
N ARG A 272 -9.33 26.44 -23.52
CA ARG A 272 -10.08 27.08 -22.43
C ARG A 272 -11.53 26.60 -22.42
N CYS A 273 -12.04 26.29 -21.24
CA CYS A 273 -13.43 25.91 -21.02
C CYS A 273 -14.03 26.83 -19.94
N ARG A 274 -15.28 27.27 -20.13
CA ARG A 274 -16.06 28.01 -19.14
C ARG A 274 -17.34 27.23 -18.88
N ALA A 275 -17.61 26.93 -17.62
CA ALA A 275 -18.83 26.27 -17.19
C ALA A 275 -19.55 27.13 -16.15
N VAL A 276 -20.85 27.34 -16.34
CA VAL A 276 -21.71 28.05 -15.37
C VAL A 276 -22.40 27.01 -14.50
N ILE A 277 -22.30 27.14 -13.18
CA ILE A 277 -22.94 26.20 -12.26
C ILE A 277 -24.43 26.52 -12.18
N SER A 278 -25.28 25.49 -12.11
CA SER A 278 -26.73 25.66 -11.97
C SER A 278 -27.05 26.56 -10.77
N GLY A 279 -27.81 27.64 -11.03
CA GLY A 279 -28.09 28.70 -10.06
C GLY A 279 -27.49 30.07 -10.39
N ARG A 280 -26.78 30.24 -11.52
CA ARG A 280 -26.27 31.52 -12.08
C ARG A 280 -25.39 32.37 -11.14
N GLY A 281 -25.01 31.87 -9.97
CA GLY A 281 -24.19 32.60 -8.99
C GLY A 281 -22.68 32.43 -9.15
N CYS A 282 -22.21 31.47 -9.95
CA CYS A 282 -20.78 31.19 -10.13
C CYS A 282 -20.48 30.60 -11.51
N ALA A 283 -19.36 31.04 -12.11
CA ALA A 283 -18.81 30.47 -13.33
C ALA A 283 -17.36 30.04 -13.10
N ILE A 284 -17.02 28.83 -13.51
CA ILE A 284 -15.66 28.28 -13.44
C ILE A 284 -15.04 28.39 -14.84
N THR A 285 -13.83 28.94 -14.92
CA THR A 285 -13.04 28.96 -16.16
C THR A 285 -11.78 28.14 -15.94
N ILE A 286 -11.53 27.17 -16.82
CA ILE A 286 -10.38 26.26 -16.77
C ILE A 286 -9.57 26.45 -18.04
N ARG A 287 -8.24 26.50 -17.90
CA ARG A 287 -7.30 26.45 -19.02
C ARG A 287 -6.41 25.23 -18.85
N ILE A 288 -6.25 24.46 -19.92
CA ILE A 288 -5.41 23.27 -19.95
C ILE A 288 -4.12 23.63 -20.70
N VAL A 289 -2.97 23.39 -20.08
CA VAL A 289 -1.64 23.65 -20.66
C VAL A 289 -0.77 22.41 -20.41
N PRO A 290 -0.13 21.83 -21.44
CA PRO A 290 0.81 20.73 -21.24
C PRO A 290 2.00 21.22 -20.42
N LEU A 291 2.38 20.43 -19.42
CA LEU A 291 3.52 20.74 -18.59
C LEU A 291 4.82 20.32 -19.30
N PRO A 292 5.88 21.16 -19.32
CA PRO A 292 7.18 20.75 -19.83
C PRO A 292 7.71 19.50 -19.12
N ARG A 293 8.38 18.61 -19.85
CA ARG A 293 8.90 17.34 -19.31
C ARG A 293 9.80 17.54 -18.09
N SER A 294 10.68 18.55 -18.11
CA SER A 294 11.57 18.87 -16.98
C SER A 294 10.82 19.24 -15.70
N VAL A 295 9.72 20.01 -15.83
CA VAL A 295 8.87 20.37 -14.68
C VAL A 295 8.09 19.15 -14.20
N TYR A 296 7.56 18.33 -15.12
CA TYR A 296 6.89 17.08 -14.76
C TYR A 296 7.81 16.12 -13.99
N GLU A 297 9.04 15.92 -14.44
CA GLU A 297 10.03 15.06 -13.76
C GLU A 297 10.39 15.60 -12.37
N CYS A 298 10.56 16.91 -12.23
CA CYS A 298 10.80 17.55 -10.94
C CYS A 298 9.61 17.44 -9.98
N LEU A 299 8.37 17.53 -10.49
CA LEU A 299 7.17 17.30 -9.68
C LEU A 299 6.99 15.82 -9.31
N LYS A 300 7.42 14.90 -10.17
CA LYS A 300 7.39 13.47 -9.90
C LYS A 300 8.38 13.07 -8.80
N SER A 301 9.56 13.68 -8.74
CA SER A 301 10.57 13.36 -7.72
C SER A 301 10.28 13.95 -6.33
N LYS A 302 9.35 14.91 -6.23
CA LYS A 302 8.91 15.49 -4.95
C LYS A 302 7.73 14.76 -4.30
N LYS A 303 7.12 13.82 -5.01
CA LYS A 303 6.09 12.91 -4.47
C LYS A 303 6.76 11.69 -3.87
#